data_AF-A0A958DVN1-F1
#
_entry.id   AF-A0A958DVN1-F1
#
_cell.length_a   1.000
_cell.length_b   1.000
_cell.length_c   1.000
_cell.angle_alpha   90.00
_cell.angle_beta   90.00
_cell.angle_gamma   90.00
#
_symmetry.space_group_name_H-M   'P 1'
#
loop_
_entity.id
_entity.type
_entity.pdbx_description
1 polymer ?
#
loop_
_entity_poly.entity_id
_entity_poly.type
_entity_poly.pdbx_seq_one_letter_code
_entity_poly.pdbx_strand_id
1 'polypeptide(L)'
;MKKYDATTDPKLKSFIDVSPDSHFPIQNLPYGVFRRKSGGDAHIGVAIGEFVLDLSELESAGLLNTKTRYFAGEAVLNKFMGAGNAVWQSVRERISELLRHDVSTLRDNQKMRETV
;
A
#
# COMPACT_ATOMS: atom_id res chain seq x y z
N MET A 1 -22.40 -4.37 14.88
CA MET A 1 -21.78 -5.64 14.41
C MET A 1 -20.33 -5.33 14.07
N LYS A 2 -19.33 -5.82 14.83
CA LYS A 2 -17.92 -5.56 14.53
C LYS A 2 -17.59 -6.30 13.23
N LYS A 3 -17.39 -5.57 12.12
CA LYS A 3 -16.88 -6.15 10.88
C LYS A 3 -15.44 -6.61 11.15
N TYR A 4 -15.18 -7.89 10.95
CA TYR A 4 -13.84 -8.45 10.99
C TYR A 4 -13.04 -7.88 9.82
N ASP A 5 -11.95 -7.18 10.08
CA ASP A 5 -11.02 -6.72 9.06
C ASP A 5 -10.01 -7.85 8.77
N ALA A 6 -10.21 -8.55 7.65
CA ALA A 6 -9.37 -9.67 7.25
C ALA A 6 -7.90 -9.27 7.05
N THR A 7 -7.59 -8.00 6.81
CA THR A 7 -6.22 -7.50 6.62
C THR A 7 -5.41 -7.50 7.92
N THR A 8 -6.07 -7.64 9.07
CA THR A 8 -5.42 -7.70 10.39
C THR A 8 -5.17 -9.11 10.89
N ASP A 9 -5.46 -10.14 10.09
CA ASP A 9 -5.23 -11.53 10.47
C ASP A 9 -3.72 -11.79 10.71
N PRO A 10 -3.32 -12.26 11.91
CA PRO A 10 -1.92 -12.51 12.25
C PRO A 10 -1.27 -13.62 11.40
N LYS A 11 -2.06 -14.44 10.70
CA LYS A 11 -1.57 -15.48 9.79
C LYS A 11 -1.15 -14.94 8.43
N LEU A 12 -1.54 -13.72 8.07
CA LEU A 12 -1.11 -13.12 6.80
C LEU A 12 0.42 -12.95 6.77
N LYS A 13 1.00 -13.30 5.62
CA LYS A 13 2.44 -13.19 5.34
C LYS A 13 2.64 -12.43 4.05
N SER A 14 3.59 -11.49 4.08
CA SER A 14 4.03 -10.76 2.88
C SER A 14 5.09 -11.56 2.12
N PHE A 15 5.21 -11.32 0.81
CA PHE A 15 6.42 -11.76 0.08
C PHE A 15 7.64 -10.88 0.38
N ILE A 16 7.43 -9.66 0.90
CA ILE A 16 8.50 -8.83 1.41
C ILE A 16 8.94 -9.43 2.74
N ASP A 17 10.24 -9.61 2.91
CA ASP A 17 10.80 -10.05 4.18
C ASP A 17 10.66 -8.92 5.21
N VAL A 18 9.94 -9.19 6.28
CA VAL A 18 9.66 -8.23 7.35
C VAL A 18 10.15 -8.83 8.66
N SER A 19 11.05 -8.11 9.34
CA SER A 19 11.53 -8.51 10.65
C SER A 19 10.36 -8.71 11.64
N PRO A 20 10.38 -9.75 12.48
CA PRO A 20 9.38 -9.95 13.53
C PRO A 20 9.23 -8.76 14.48
N ASP A 21 10.30 -7.98 14.67
CA ASP A 21 10.32 -6.79 15.55
C ASP A 21 9.91 -5.50 14.82
N SER A 22 9.62 -5.57 13.52
CA SER A 22 9.22 -4.40 12.74
C SER A 22 7.86 -3.88 13.19
N HIS A 23 7.75 -2.56 13.31
CA HIS A 23 6.47 -1.88 13.52
C HIS A 23 5.59 -1.86 12.26
N PHE A 24 6.11 -2.31 11.11
CA PHE A 24 5.43 -2.25 9.81
C PHE A 24 5.18 -3.63 9.21
N PRO A 25 4.49 -4.55 9.91
CA PRO A 25 4.08 -5.81 9.32
C PRO A 25 2.92 -5.60 8.32
N ILE A 26 2.60 -6.64 7.54
CA ILE A 26 1.49 -6.61 6.56
C ILE A 26 0.12 -6.32 7.21
N GLN A 27 0.00 -6.47 8.53
CA GLN A 27 -1.19 -6.13 9.30
C GLN A 27 -1.31 -4.65 9.65
N ASN A 28 -0.22 -3.86 9.58
CA ASN A 28 -0.26 -2.44 9.96
C ASN A 28 -0.58 -1.54 8.76
N LEU A 29 0.25 -1.57 7.72
CA LEU A 29 0.09 -0.80 6.48
C LEU A 29 -0.27 0.69 6.70
N PRO A 30 0.56 1.47 7.43
CA PRO A 30 0.30 2.90 7.66
C PRO A 30 0.57 3.71 6.39
N TYR A 31 -0.26 4.73 6.15
CA TYR A 31 -0.08 5.68 5.04
C TYR A 31 0.82 6.84 5.44
N GLY A 32 1.66 7.29 4.52
CA GLY A 32 2.54 8.44 4.70
C GLY A 32 2.87 9.15 3.40
N VAL A 33 3.42 10.35 3.53
CA VAL A 33 4.00 11.10 2.41
C VAL A 33 5.52 10.95 2.49
N PHE A 34 6.16 10.63 1.37
CA PHE A 34 7.59 10.44 1.31
C PHE A 34 8.19 11.08 0.04
N ARG A 35 9.52 11.15 0.01
CA ARG A 35 10.29 11.52 -1.19
C ARG A 35 11.39 10.49 -1.40
N ARG A 36 11.68 10.16 -2.67
CA ARG A 36 12.81 9.30 -3.02
C ARG A 36 14.12 10.02 -2.66
N LYS A 37 15.15 9.25 -2.29
CA LYS A 37 16.49 9.80 -1.95
C LYS A 37 17.14 10.52 -3.14
N SER A 38 16.82 10.10 -4.36
CA SER A 38 17.26 10.75 -5.61
C SER A 38 16.65 12.14 -5.83
N GLY A 39 15.72 12.59 -4.96
CA GLY A 39 14.94 13.79 -5.15
C GLY A 39 13.69 13.55 -6.00
N GLY A 40 13.06 14.64 -6.43
CA GLY A 40 11.81 14.64 -7.19
C GLY A 40 10.59 15.03 -6.34
N ASP A 41 9.42 14.76 -6.90
CA ASP A 41 8.14 15.06 -6.27
C ASP A 41 7.92 14.21 -5.01
N ALA A 42 7.03 14.69 -4.14
CA ALA A 42 6.56 13.87 -3.03
C ALA A 42 5.52 12.85 -3.54
N HIS A 43 5.46 11.71 -2.87
CA HIS A 43 4.58 10.60 -3.20
C HIS A 43 3.83 10.14 -1.95
N ILE A 44 2.68 9.50 -2.15
CA ILE A 44 1.94 8.85 -1.07
C ILE A 44 2.31 7.37 -1.08
N GLY A 45 2.70 6.84 0.07
CA GLY A 45 3.12 5.46 0.20
C GLY A 45 2.61 4.77 1.46
N VAL A 46 2.81 3.45 1.50
CA VAL A 46 2.54 2.60 2.66
C VAL A 46 3.81 1.92 3.11
N ALA A 47 4.11 1.98 4.40
CA ALA A 47 5.29 1.32 4.97
C ALA A 47 5.07 -0.20 5.12
N ILE A 48 6.08 -1.00 4.74
CA ILE A 48 6.11 -2.45 4.89
C ILE A 48 7.56 -2.90 5.16
N GLY A 49 7.83 -3.37 6.38
CA GLY A 49 9.19 -3.64 6.84
C GLY A 49 10.09 -2.40 6.69
N GLU A 50 11.18 -2.55 5.95
CA GLU A 50 12.15 -1.48 5.64
C GLU A 50 11.82 -0.75 4.32
N PHE A 51 10.70 -1.09 3.68
CA PHE A 51 10.31 -0.59 2.37
C PHE A 51 9.08 0.31 2.46
N VAL A 52 8.88 1.09 1.40
CA VAL A 52 7.68 1.89 1.19
C VAL A 52 7.09 1.53 -0.16
N LEU A 53 5.82 1.15 -0.18
CA LEU A 53 5.03 0.92 -1.38
C LEU A 53 4.42 2.24 -1.86
N ASP A 54 4.82 2.71 -3.03
CA ASP A 54 4.36 3.92 -3.72
C ASP A 54 2.94 3.73 -4.29
N LEU A 55 1.96 4.31 -3.60
CA LEU A 55 0.56 4.24 -4.03
C LEU A 55 0.27 5.09 -5.26
N SER A 56 1.06 6.14 -5.50
CA SER A 56 0.93 6.99 -6.68
C SER A 56 1.27 6.20 -7.95
N GLU A 57 2.32 5.38 -7.89
CA GLU A 57 2.72 4.49 -8.98
C GLU A 57 1.75 3.31 -9.14
N LEU A 58 1.30 2.68 -8.05
CA LEU A 58 0.28 1.62 -8.13
C LEU A 58 -1.03 2.10 -8.74
N GLU A 59 -1.47 3.30 -8.38
CA GLU A 59 -2.67 3.91 -8.98
C GLU A 59 -2.47 4.19 -10.47
N SER A 60 -1.30 4.71 -10.84
CA SER A 60 -0.96 5.01 -12.23
C SER A 60 -0.85 3.75 -13.09
N ALA A 61 -0.40 2.64 -12.50
CA ALA A 61 -0.38 1.32 -13.11
C ALA A 61 -1.76 0.62 -13.15
N GLY A 62 -2.80 1.24 -12.58
CA GLY A 62 -4.15 0.68 -12.54
C GLY A 62 -4.31 -0.53 -11.61
N LEU A 63 -3.41 -0.69 -10.63
CA LEU A 63 -3.44 -1.81 -9.68
C LEU A 63 -4.30 -1.53 -8.45
N LEU A 64 -4.61 -0.26 -8.18
CA LEU A 64 -5.58 0.11 -7.15
C LEU A 64 -6.98 0.13 -7.76
N ASN A 65 -7.91 -0.63 -7.17
CA ASN A 65 -9.29 -0.75 -7.62
C ASN A 65 -10.12 0.50 -7.20
N THR A 66 -9.65 1.70 -7.56
CA THR A 66 -10.27 2.97 -7.20
C THR A 66 -10.95 3.61 -8.42
N LYS A 67 -12.18 4.12 -8.25
CA LYS A 67 -12.90 4.85 -9.31
C LYS A 67 -12.37 6.27 -9.52
N THR A 68 -11.61 6.78 -8.56
CA THR A 68 -11.07 8.14 -8.52
C THR A 68 -9.60 8.04 -8.21
N ARG A 69 -8.80 8.91 -8.83
CA ARG A 69 -7.37 9.04 -8.50
C ARG A 69 -7.20 9.78 -7.17
N TYR A 70 -6.73 9.07 -6.15
CA TYR A 70 -6.49 9.59 -4.80
C TYR A 70 -5.01 9.86 -4.51
N PHE A 71 -4.11 9.19 -5.22
CA PHE A 71 -2.68 9.14 -4.88
C PHE A 71 -1.79 9.72 -5.97
N ALA A 72 -2.24 9.69 -7.23
CA ALA A 72 -1.56 10.35 -8.33
C ALA A 72 -1.80 11.88 -8.28
N GLY A 73 -0.74 12.67 -8.43
CA GLY A 73 -0.77 14.13 -8.46
C GLY A 73 -0.22 14.75 -7.17
N GLU A 74 -1.03 15.55 -6.48
CA GLU A 74 -0.60 16.21 -5.24
C GLU A 74 -0.40 15.20 -4.10
N ALA A 75 0.77 15.24 -3.48
CA ALA A 75 1.19 14.33 -2.42
C ALA A 75 0.54 14.65 -1.05
N VAL A 76 -0.78 14.77 -1.02
CA VAL A 76 -1.56 15.09 0.17
C VAL A 76 -2.65 14.04 0.39
N LEU A 77 -2.74 13.52 1.62
CA LEU A 77 -3.71 12.47 1.97
C LEU A 77 -5.14 13.01 2.12
N ASN A 78 -5.35 14.32 2.13
CA ASN A 78 -6.64 14.95 2.42
C ASN A 78 -7.78 14.43 1.53
N LYS A 79 -7.53 14.27 0.23
CA LYS A 79 -8.53 13.75 -0.71
C LYS A 79 -8.92 12.30 -0.39
N PHE A 80 -7.93 11.47 -0.06
CA PHE A 80 -8.15 10.10 0.35
C PHE A 80 -8.87 10.02 1.71
N MET A 81 -8.47 10.86 2.68
CA MET A 81 -9.15 10.98 3.98
C MET A 81 -10.60 11.48 3.84
N GLY A 82 -10.91 12.29 2.83
CA GLY A 82 -12.29 12.71 2.54
C GLY A 82 -13.16 11.62 1.91
N ALA A 83 -12.58 10.52 1.41
CA ALA A 83 -13.30 9.51 0.63
C ALA A 83 -14.16 8.56 1.49
N GLY A 84 -13.90 8.50 2.80
CA GLY A 84 -14.67 7.72 3.76
C GLY A 84 -14.29 6.24 3.84
N ASN A 85 -14.87 5.57 4.84
CA ASN A 85 -14.46 4.24 5.31
C ASN A 85 -14.50 3.15 4.22
N ALA A 86 -15.50 3.17 3.33
CA ALA A 86 -15.63 2.16 2.27
C ALA A 86 -14.45 2.19 1.28
N VAL A 87 -13.95 3.39 0.95
CA VAL A 87 -12.80 3.55 0.06
C VAL A 87 -11.52 3.14 0.77
N TRP A 88 -11.36 3.51 2.04
CA TRP A 88 -10.19 3.10 2.84
C TRP A 88 -10.10 1.59 2.97
N GLN A 89 -11.22 0.93 3.26
CA GLN A 89 -11.28 -0.52 3.37
C GLN A 89 -10.91 -1.19 2.03
N SER A 90 -11.51 -0.76 0.92
CA SER A 90 -11.20 -1.29 -0.41
C SER A 90 -9.71 -1.13 -0.79
N VAL A 91 -9.14 0.05 -0.56
CA VAL A 91 -7.72 0.31 -0.83
C VAL A 91 -6.82 -0.54 0.05
N ARG A 92 -7.13 -0.64 1.35
CA ARG A 92 -6.35 -1.44 2.30
C ARG A 92 -6.40 -2.92 1.97
N GLU A 93 -7.56 -3.46 1.64
CA GLU A 93 -7.75 -4.85 1.21
C GLU A 93 -6.91 -5.13 -0.04
N ARG A 94 -6.94 -4.22 -1.03
CA ARG A 94 -6.14 -4.37 -2.25
C ARG A 94 -4.64 -4.31 -2.00
N ILE A 95 -4.17 -3.39 -1.15
CA ILE A 95 -2.74 -3.30 -0.81
C ILE A 95 -2.28 -4.56 -0.06
N SER A 96 -3.07 -5.01 0.92
CA SER A 96 -2.79 -6.25 1.66
C SER A 96 -2.71 -7.44 0.70
N GLU A 97 -3.69 -7.58 -0.21
CA GLU A 97 -3.69 -8.61 -1.24
C GLU A 97 -2.41 -8.58 -2.10
N LEU A 98 -2.07 -7.43 -2.66
CA LEU A 98 -0.89 -7.27 -3.53
C LEU A 98 0.42 -7.61 -2.83
N LEU A 99 0.50 -7.38 -1.51
CA LEU A 99 1.69 -7.67 -0.70
C LEU A 99 1.77 -9.10 -0.20
N ARG A 100 0.72 -9.91 -0.31
CA ARG A 100 0.71 -11.28 0.20
C ARG A 100 1.71 -12.19 -0.52
N HIS A 101 2.28 -13.13 0.23
CA HIS A 101 3.23 -14.11 -0.29
C HIS A 101 2.66 -15.06 -1.35
N ASP A 102 1.33 -15.24 -1.39
CA ASP A 102 0.62 -16.14 -2.31
C ASP A 102 0.01 -15.42 -3.52
N VAL A 103 0.24 -14.12 -3.68
CA VAL A 103 -0.26 -13.31 -4.80
C VAL A 103 0.91 -12.93 -5.71
N SER A 104 0.84 -13.33 -6.98
CA SER A 104 1.95 -13.17 -7.94
C SER A 104 2.06 -11.77 -8.55
N THR A 105 1.00 -10.95 -8.51
CA THR A 105 0.91 -9.68 -9.25
C THR A 105 2.12 -8.77 -9.06
N LEU A 106 2.54 -8.55 -7.80
CA LEU A 106 3.79 -7.82 -7.49
C LEU A 106 4.95 -8.78 -7.19
N ARG A 107 4.70 -9.91 -6.52
CA ARG A 107 5.76 -10.86 -6.11
C ARG A 107 6.59 -11.39 -7.27
N ASP A 108 5.98 -11.59 -8.44
CA ASP A 108 6.67 -12.20 -9.59
C ASP A 108 7.04 -11.16 -10.65
N ASN A 109 6.62 -9.90 -10.48
CA ASN A 109 6.90 -8.80 -11.39
C ASN A 109 8.02 -7.89 -10.88
N GLN A 110 9.26 -8.29 -11.13
CA GLN A 110 10.43 -7.54 -10.65
C GLN A 110 10.45 -6.09 -11.13
N LYS A 111 10.14 -5.86 -12.42
CA LYS A 111 10.13 -4.51 -12.99
C LYS A 111 9.16 -3.59 -12.27
N MET A 112 7.98 -4.11 -11.88
CA MET A 112 7.02 -3.32 -11.12
C MET A 112 7.53 -3.03 -9.71
N ARG A 113 8.13 -4.01 -9.01
CA ARG A 113 8.67 -3.80 -7.65
C ARG A 113 9.79 -2.77 -7.56
N GLU A 114 10.51 -2.53 -8.65
CA GLU A 114 11.55 -1.50 -8.69
C GLU A 114 10.97 -0.10 -8.91
N THR A 115 9.71 -0.02 -9.35
CA THR A 115 9.03 1.24 -9.68
C THR A 115 8.07 1.67 -8.57
N VAL A 116 7.31 0.71 -8.04
CA VAL A 116 6.29 0.90 -7.00
C VAL A 116 6.86 0.79 -5.60
#